data_AF-A0A6C0D6L0-F1
#
_entry.id   AF-A0A6C0D6L0-F1
#
_cell.length_a   1.000
_cell.length_b   1.000
_cell.length_c   1.000
_cell.angle_alpha   90.00
_cell.angle_beta   90.00
_cell.angle_gamma   90.00
#
_symmetry.space_group_name_H-M   'P 1'
#
loop_
_entity.id
_entity.type
_entity.pdbx_description
1 polymer ?
#
loop_
_entity_poly.entity_id
_entity_poly.type
_entity_poly.pdbx_seq_one_letter_code
_entity_poly.pdbx_strand_id
1 'polypeptide(L)'
;MTSYINVHLQLTKDVLQAITKDRAYAIRYNHVEKMISIIYKNVQFEALYGKKTKYIYNIDYNFHSCHHLILENKDHVIADLIQRLKSEFTGCKIEYVETKGYDGSVIERIIVIDWS
;
A
#
# COMPACT_ATOMS: atom_id res chain seq x y z
N MET A 1 -5.02 -20.63 -11.91
CA MET A 1 -5.28 -19.24 -11.44
C MET A 1 -3.94 -18.57 -11.19
N THR A 2 -3.23 -18.19 -12.24
CA THR A 2 -1.79 -17.87 -12.13
C THR A 2 -1.41 -16.63 -12.94
N SER A 3 -2.20 -15.54 -12.87
CA SER A 3 -1.79 -14.28 -13.52
C SER A 3 -2.33 -12.98 -12.92
N TYR A 4 -2.78 -12.96 -11.66
CA TYR A 4 -3.31 -11.72 -11.04
C TYR A 4 -2.25 -10.86 -10.34
N ILE A 5 -1.00 -11.33 -10.33
CA ILE A 5 0.05 -10.81 -9.48
C ILE A 5 1.31 -10.68 -10.33
N ASN A 6 1.52 -9.50 -10.92
CA ASN A 6 2.75 -9.16 -11.63
C ASN A 6 3.66 -8.38 -10.66
N VAL A 7 4.67 -9.06 -10.11
CA VAL A 7 5.74 -8.37 -9.39
C VAL A 7 6.75 -7.87 -10.41
N HIS A 8 6.57 -6.65 -10.86
CA HIS A 8 7.66 -5.90 -11.49
C HIS A 8 8.19 -4.86 -10.52
N LEU A 9 9.09 -5.31 -9.65
CA LEU A 9 10.08 -4.46 -8.98
C LEU A 9 11.12 -4.02 -10.02
N GLN A 10 10.70 -3.20 -10.99
CA GLN A 10 11.62 -2.61 -11.95
C GLN A 10 11.69 -1.12 -11.66
N LEU A 11 12.71 -0.73 -10.87
CA LEU A 11 13.06 0.67 -10.62
C LEU A 11 13.30 1.34 -11.97
N THR A 12 12.37 2.20 -12.39
CA THR A 12 12.52 2.94 -13.63
C THR A 12 13.65 3.95 -13.49
N LYS A 13 14.25 4.33 -14.62
CA LYS A 13 15.30 5.37 -14.65
C LYS A 13 14.81 6.68 -14.02
N ASP A 14 13.54 7.00 -14.20
CA ASP A 14 12.92 8.22 -13.65
C ASP A 14 12.77 8.14 -12.13
N VAL A 15 12.38 6.99 -11.60
CA VAL A 15 12.31 6.76 -10.14
C VAL A 15 13.70 6.84 -9.51
N LEU A 16 14.72 6.25 -10.12
CA LEU A 16 16.11 6.35 -9.66
C LEU A 16 16.61 7.80 -9.65
N GLN A 17 16.28 8.58 -10.68
CA GLN A 17 16.62 9.99 -10.73
C GLN A 17 15.85 10.82 -9.69
N ALA A 18 14.60 10.50 -9.39
CA ALA A 18 13.82 11.18 -8.37
C ALA A 18 14.37 10.90 -6.96
N ILE A 19 14.65 9.64 -6.65
CA ILE A 19 15.22 9.20 -5.36
C ILE A 19 16.59 9.86 -5.09
N THR A 20 17.41 10.05 -6.12
CA THR A 20 18.74 10.65 -5.97
C THR A 20 18.71 12.18 -5.82
N LYS A 21 17.62 12.84 -6.24
CA LYS A 21 17.48 14.30 -6.19
C LYS A 21 16.68 14.80 -4.98
N ASP A 22 15.80 13.97 -4.44
CA ASP A 22 14.91 14.33 -3.33
C ASP A 22 14.92 13.26 -2.24
N ARG A 23 15.49 13.64 -1.08
CA ARG A 23 15.57 12.77 0.10
C ARG A 23 14.18 12.43 0.66
N ALA A 24 13.22 13.35 0.63
CA ALA A 24 11.87 13.09 1.10
C ALA A 24 11.15 12.11 0.16
N TYR A 25 11.29 12.29 -1.15
CA TYR A 25 10.81 11.30 -2.13
C TYR A 25 11.42 9.91 -1.90
N ALA A 26 12.74 9.82 -1.66
CA ALA A 26 13.41 8.56 -1.40
C ALA A 26 12.89 7.83 -0.15
N ILE A 27 12.65 8.58 0.92
CA ILE A 27 12.09 8.06 2.18
C ILE A 27 10.67 7.55 1.91
N ARG A 28 9.80 8.38 1.32
CA ARG A 28 8.44 7.99 0.94
C ARG A 28 8.39 6.73 0.08
N TYR A 29 9.20 6.68 -0.97
CA TYR A 29 9.27 5.54 -1.89
C TYR A 29 9.61 4.23 -1.14
N ASN A 30 10.65 4.26 -0.29
CA ASN A 30 11.04 3.10 0.51
C ASN A 30 9.93 2.64 1.47
N HIS A 31 9.10 3.56 1.97
CA HIS A 31 7.96 3.18 2.81
C HIS A 31 6.85 2.52 2.03
N VAL A 32 6.48 3.08 0.87
CA VAL A 32 5.50 2.47 -0.03
C VAL A 32 5.94 1.06 -0.42
N GLU A 33 7.22 0.86 -0.75
CA GLU A 33 7.79 -0.48 -1.04
C GLU A 33 7.61 -1.47 0.12
N LYS A 34 7.92 -1.05 1.35
CA LYS A 34 7.77 -1.92 2.53
C LYS A 34 6.30 -2.29 2.78
N MET A 35 5.39 -1.34 2.66
CA MET A 35 3.95 -1.59 2.83
C MET A 35 3.45 -2.59 1.79
N ILE A 36 3.83 -2.40 0.53
CA ILE A 36 3.45 -3.30 -0.56
C ILE A 36 4.01 -4.69 -0.35
N SER A 37 5.27 -4.82 0.06
CA SER A 37 5.88 -6.11 0.37
C SER A 37 5.09 -6.89 1.45
N ILE A 38 4.63 -6.21 2.50
CA ILE A 38 3.80 -6.81 3.56
C ILE A 38 2.43 -7.24 3.00
N ILE A 39 1.76 -6.32 2.32
CA ILE A 39 0.44 -6.56 1.72
C ILE A 39 0.52 -7.76 0.77
N TYR A 40 1.51 -7.76 -0.12
CA TYR A 40 1.78 -8.81 -1.07
C TYR A 40 1.92 -10.17 -0.42
N LYS A 41 2.81 -10.28 0.57
CA LYS A 41 3.04 -11.55 1.28
C LYS A 41 1.75 -12.09 1.89
N ASN A 42 0.93 -11.23 2.46
CA ASN A 42 -0.32 -11.63 3.11
C ASN A 42 -1.41 -12.00 2.09
N VAL A 43 -1.58 -11.21 1.03
CA VAL A 43 -2.53 -11.49 -0.06
C VAL A 43 -2.15 -12.79 -0.76
N GLN A 44 -0.87 -12.98 -1.11
CA GLN A 44 -0.39 -14.19 -1.76
C GLN A 44 -0.61 -15.43 -0.88
N PHE A 45 -0.33 -15.32 0.42
CA PHE A 45 -0.59 -16.42 1.36
C PHE A 45 -2.09 -16.77 1.41
N GLU A 46 -2.97 -15.79 1.55
CA GLU A 46 -4.43 -16.01 1.62
C GLU A 46 -5.01 -16.50 0.29
N ALA A 47 -4.49 -16.04 -0.85
CA ALA A 47 -4.93 -16.47 -2.17
C ALA A 47 -4.49 -17.89 -2.53
N LEU A 48 -3.32 -18.33 -2.06
CA LEU A 48 -2.78 -19.67 -2.36
C LEU A 48 -3.23 -20.74 -1.36
N TYR A 49 -3.31 -20.38 -0.07
CA TYR A 49 -3.50 -21.34 1.02
C TYR A 49 -4.71 -21.01 1.90
N GLY A 50 -5.19 -19.77 1.83
CA GLY A 50 -6.33 -19.30 2.61
C GLY A 50 -7.66 -19.72 2.00
N LYS A 51 -8.74 -19.36 2.72
CA LYS A 51 -10.13 -19.45 2.25
C LYS A 51 -10.76 -18.08 2.02
N LYS A 52 -9.95 -17.02 2.09
CA LYS A 52 -10.40 -15.64 1.96
C LYS A 52 -10.17 -15.17 0.53
N THR A 53 -11.04 -14.29 0.10
CA THR A 53 -10.92 -13.55 -1.17
C THR A 53 -10.63 -12.07 -0.94
N LYS A 54 -10.47 -11.65 0.31
CA LYS A 54 -10.26 -10.26 0.68
C LYS A 54 -9.18 -10.10 1.74
N TYR A 55 -8.41 -9.03 1.62
CA TYR A 55 -7.42 -8.59 2.59
C TYR A 55 -7.68 -7.14 2.98
N ILE A 56 -7.65 -6.86 4.28
CA ILE A 56 -7.84 -5.52 4.85
C ILE A 56 -6.51 -5.07 5.44
N TYR A 57 -6.01 -3.94 4.97
CA TYR A 57 -4.79 -3.32 5.45
C TYR A 57 -5.14 -2.01 6.16
N ASN A 58 -4.99 -1.98 7.48
CA ASN A 58 -5.16 -0.75 8.26
C ASN A 58 -3.88 0.10 8.21
N ILE A 59 -3.95 1.23 7.52
CA ILE A 59 -2.83 2.12 7.28
C ILE A 59 -2.34 2.71 8.61
N ASP A 60 -3.24 3.24 9.43
CA ASP A 60 -2.86 3.93 10.67
C ASP A 60 -2.18 2.96 11.67
N TYR A 61 -2.68 1.73 11.81
CA TYR A 61 -2.04 0.69 12.62
C TYR A 61 -0.62 0.36 12.14
N ASN A 62 -0.43 0.22 10.83
CA ASN A 62 0.86 -0.11 10.23
C ASN A 62 1.81 1.11 10.12
N PHE A 63 1.29 2.33 10.25
CA PHE A 63 2.10 3.55 10.35
C PHE A 63 2.73 3.70 11.75
N HIS A 64 2.07 3.23 12.81
CA HIS A 64 2.62 3.30 14.17
C HIS A 64 3.93 2.51 14.34
N SER A 65 4.10 1.41 13.61
CA SER A 65 5.37 0.66 13.56
C SER A 65 6.44 1.35 12.70
N CYS A 66 6.08 2.40 11.99
CA CYS A 66 6.95 3.21 11.14
C CYS A 66 7.09 4.63 11.71
N HIS A 67 7.71 4.78 12.88
CA HIS A 67 7.87 6.04 13.63
C HIS A 67 8.42 7.22 12.79
N HIS A 68 9.18 6.96 11.72
CA HIS A 68 9.72 7.95 10.79
C HIS A 68 8.69 8.57 9.83
N LEU A 69 7.49 8.01 9.70
CA LEU A 69 6.41 8.52 8.84
C LEU A 69 5.56 9.65 9.46
N ILE A 70 5.77 9.95 10.75
CA ILE A 70 4.99 10.97 11.48
C ILE A 70 5.27 12.39 10.95
N LEU A 71 6.32 12.58 10.13
CA LEU A 71 6.76 13.87 9.63
C LEU A 71 6.43 14.13 8.14
N GLU A 72 5.95 13.15 7.39
CA GLU A 72 5.52 13.35 5.99
C GLU A 72 4.00 13.41 5.87
N ASN A 73 3.52 14.16 4.87
CA ASN A 73 2.09 14.24 4.58
C ASN A 73 1.55 12.83 4.24
N LYS A 74 0.83 12.22 5.19
CA LYS A 74 0.23 10.89 5.08
C LYS A 74 -0.55 10.72 3.77
N ASP A 75 -1.19 11.79 3.29
CA ASP A 75 -2.02 11.75 2.10
C ASP A 75 -1.20 11.43 0.84
N HIS A 76 0.03 11.93 0.73
CA HIS A 76 0.93 11.60 -0.39
C HIS A 76 1.37 10.14 -0.35
N VAL A 77 1.67 9.61 0.84
CA VAL A 77 2.06 8.20 1.00
C VAL A 77 0.90 7.28 0.62
N ILE A 78 -0.31 7.62 1.04
CA ILE A 78 -1.53 6.86 0.73
C ILE A 78 -1.82 6.89 -0.77
N ALA A 79 -1.71 8.06 -1.41
CA ALA A 79 -1.91 8.20 -2.84
C ALA A 79 -0.93 7.32 -3.65
N ASP A 80 0.37 7.40 -3.33
CA ASP A 80 1.41 6.60 -3.98
C ASP A 80 1.19 5.09 -3.75
N LEU A 81 0.80 4.70 -2.53
CA LEU A 81 0.48 3.32 -2.18
C LEU A 81 -0.71 2.79 -2.99
N ILE A 82 -1.82 3.52 -3.07
CA ILE A 82 -3.00 3.10 -3.84
C ILE A 82 -2.65 2.96 -5.32
N GLN A 83 -1.92 3.92 -5.89
CA GLN A 83 -1.51 3.87 -7.29
C GLN A 83 -0.67 2.62 -7.58
N ARG A 84 0.31 2.34 -6.72
CA ARG A 84 1.15 1.15 -6.82
C ARG A 84 0.36 -0.15 -6.69
N LEU A 85 -0.52 -0.26 -5.68
CA LEU A 85 -1.35 -1.46 -5.49
C LEU A 85 -2.22 -1.74 -6.71
N LYS A 86 -2.81 -0.71 -7.32
CA LYS A 86 -3.57 -0.87 -8.57
C LYS A 86 -2.72 -1.38 -9.73
N SER A 87 -1.44 -1.00 -9.78
CA SER A 87 -0.52 -1.46 -10.83
C SER A 87 -0.02 -2.89 -10.62
N GLU A 88 0.15 -3.33 -9.37
CA GLU A 88 0.74 -4.64 -9.05
C GLU A 88 -0.31 -5.76 -8.91
N PHE A 89 -1.48 -5.46 -8.34
CA PHE A 89 -2.58 -6.40 -8.12
C PHE A 89 -3.59 -6.34 -9.27
N THR A 90 -3.11 -6.57 -10.49
CA THR A 90 -3.92 -6.50 -11.70
C THR A 90 -5.04 -7.54 -11.66
N GLY A 91 -6.29 -7.08 -11.58
CA GLY A 91 -7.48 -7.94 -11.46
C GLY A 91 -8.08 -8.00 -10.06
N CYS A 92 -7.43 -7.39 -9.05
CA CYS A 92 -8.05 -7.17 -7.75
C CYS A 92 -8.84 -5.85 -7.75
N LYS A 93 -9.95 -5.81 -7.01
CA LYS A 93 -10.64 -4.57 -6.66
C LYS A 93 -9.94 -3.94 -5.45
N ILE A 94 -9.43 -2.72 -5.62
CA ILE A 94 -8.74 -1.96 -4.58
C ILE A 94 -9.62 -0.80 -4.12
N GLU A 95 -10.03 -0.80 -2.86
CA GLU A 95 -10.85 0.25 -2.24
C GLU A 95 -10.09 0.92 -1.09
N TYR A 96 -10.22 2.23 -1.00
CA TYR A 96 -9.75 3.03 0.13
C TYR A 96 -10.95 3.51 0.93
N VAL A 97 -10.95 3.25 2.23
CA VAL A 97 -12.06 3.61 3.12
C VAL A 97 -11.51 4.35 4.32
N GLU A 98 -12.15 5.47 4.64
CA GLU A 98 -11.94 6.18 5.89
C GLU A 98 -13.12 5.90 6.83
N THR A 99 -12.84 5.46 8.05
CA THR A 99 -13.85 5.38 9.10
C THR A 99 -13.87 6.70 9.85
N LYS A 100 -15.07 7.22 10.14
CA LYS A 100 -15.24 8.51 10.83
C LYS A 100 -15.86 8.31 12.20
N GLY A 101 -15.39 9.10 13.17
CA GLY A 101 -16.00 9.22 14.48
C GLY A 101 -17.30 10.02 14.44
N TYR A 102 -18.02 10.02 15.57
CA TYR A 102 -19.25 10.79 15.72
C TYR A 102 -19.03 12.30 15.56
N ASP A 103 -17.81 12.78 15.79
CA ASP A 103 -17.37 14.17 15.58
C ASP A 103 -16.92 14.46 14.14
N GLY A 104 -16.99 13.47 13.24
CA GLY A 104 -16.55 13.59 11.85
C GLY A 104 -15.03 13.46 11.66
N SER A 105 -14.25 13.24 12.73
CA SER A 105 -12.81 12.99 12.63
C SER A 105 -12.54 11.63 11.98
N VAL A 106 -11.46 11.52 11.20
CA VAL A 106 -11.03 10.23 10.63
C VAL A 106 -10.37 9.39 11.73
N ILE A 107 -10.93 8.22 12.02
CA ILE A 107 -10.41 7.28 13.02
C ILE A 107 -9.41 6.32 12.36
N GLU A 108 -9.79 5.69 11.26
CA GLU A 108 -8.93 4.72 10.57
C GLU A 108 -8.98 4.92 9.07
N ARG A 109 -7.82 4.72 8.44
CA ARG A 109 -7.67 4.61 7.00
C ARG A 109 -7.36 3.18 6.65
N ILE A 110 -8.22 2.53 5.89
CA ILE A 110 -8.06 1.13 5.49
C ILE A 110 -8.03 0.99 3.98
N ILE A 111 -7.22 0.05 3.51
CA ILE A 111 -7.23 -0.42 2.12
C ILE A 111 -7.83 -1.82 2.12
N VAL A 112 -8.81 -2.04 1.25
CA VAL A 112 -9.40 -3.35 1.00
C VAL A 112 -8.96 -3.83 -0.37
N ILE A 113 -8.42 -5.04 -0.42
CA ILE A 113 -7.98 -5.72 -1.64
C ILE A 113 -8.84 -6.97 -1.79
N ASP A 114 -9.61 -7.04 -2.86
CA ASP A 114 -10.57 -8.11 -3.13
C ASP A 114 -10.22 -8.81 -4.45
N TRP A 115 -9.98 -10.12 -4.40
CA TRP A 115 -9.62 -10.99 -5.53
C TRP A 115 -10.65 -12.10 -5.76
N SER A 116 -11.90 -11.90 -5.31
CA SER A 116 -13.02 -12.80 -5.64
C SER A 116 -13.37 -12.86 -7.12
#